data_AF-A0A7W1CWK4-F1
#
_entry.id   AF-A0A7W1CWK4-F1
#
_cell.length_a   1.000
_cell.length_b   1.000
_cell.length_c   1.000
_cell.angle_alpha   90.00
_cell.angle_beta   90.00
_cell.angle_gamma   90.00
#
_symmetry.space_group_name_H-M   'P 1'
#
loop_
_entity.id
_entity.type
_entity.pdbx_description
1 polymer ?
#
loop_
_entity_poly.entity_id
_entity_poly.type
_entity_poly.pdbx_seq_one_letter_code
_entity_poly.pdbx_strand_id
1 'polypeptide(L)'
;MSARSASRLAWLLWATSVSLTASSILLLALNLSHPDVHVYDYWLENTLSAVLFSTVGAIVASRRAENFVGWLLCLLGAAFSIGHFGSQYAIYTLLAQTDSLPAGEASAWVSSWILPPIIGLQVFSLLLFPTGRLPSRRWVWLAWLTVAFVVAGVISSAFSVGANAGLGPVRNPLGIEGFSDVYDAVLLFSSLLYVAVAYSLFVRLRRAGGVERQQIKWFAYAAVATIGSTTIAYSIPTTIDTPPWFEWAGYALVVATTPAIPVSIGIAILRYRLYDIDRIINRTLVYGALTASLVLLYVGGVVALQYVFRVFTGGGSQLAVVASTLLIAALFSPLRRRIQNVIDRRFYRRKYDAAKTLSAFSARLRDETDLEQLNTDLLSVVSATMQPAHVSLWLKPADRKVQR
;
A
#
# COMPACT_ATOMS: atom_id res chain seq x y z
N MET A 1 8.93 21.38 -13.33
CA MET A 1 9.30 20.02 -13.80
C MET A 1 8.38 19.61 -14.93
N SER A 2 8.87 18.94 -15.97
CA SER A 2 7.99 18.35 -16.99
C SER A 2 7.17 17.19 -16.39
N ALA A 3 5.96 16.96 -16.89
CA ALA A 3 5.11 15.85 -16.43
C ALA A 3 5.80 14.48 -16.53
N ARG A 4 6.63 14.29 -17.56
CA ARG A 4 7.43 13.06 -17.74
C ARG A 4 8.52 12.92 -16.68
N SER A 5 9.23 14.00 -16.35
CA SER A 5 10.25 14.00 -15.30
C SER A 5 9.65 13.74 -13.92
N ALA A 6 8.49 14.35 -13.62
CA ALA A 6 7.75 14.11 -12.38
C ALA A 6 7.31 12.65 -12.25
N SER A 7 6.73 12.09 -13.31
CA SER A 7 6.35 10.67 -13.33
C SER A 7 7.54 9.74 -13.09
N ARG A 8 8.66 9.96 -13.79
CA ARG A 8 9.89 9.16 -13.59
C ARG A 8 10.41 9.25 -12.16
N LEU A 9 10.51 10.45 -11.60
CA LEU A 9 10.99 10.63 -10.22
C LEU A 9 10.07 9.94 -9.21
N ALA A 10 8.75 10.06 -9.38
CA ALA A 10 7.77 9.41 -8.51
C ALA A 10 7.90 7.87 -8.52
N TRP A 11 8.08 7.27 -9.70
CA TRP A 11 8.28 5.83 -9.83
C TRP A 11 9.66 5.37 -9.37
N LEU A 12 10.70 6.19 -9.50
CA LEU A 12 12.02 5.91 -8.94
C LEU A 12 11.97 5.88 -7.41
N LEU A 13 11.34 6.88 -6.78
CA LEU A 13 11.15 6.90 -5.32
C LEU A 13 10.40 5.65 -4.85
N TRP A 14 9.33 5.27 -5.56
CA TRP A 14 8.60 4.04 -5.28
C TRP A 14 9.47 2.78 -5.42
N ALA A 15 10.21 2.65 -6.51
CA ALA A 15 11.07 1.49 -6.75
C ALA A 15 12.12 1.37 -5.65
N THR A 16 12.73 2.48 -5.23
CA THR A 16 13.67 2.51 -4.11
C THR A 16 13.00 2.09 -2.80
N SER A 17 11.84 2.65 -2.45
CA SER A 17 11.13 2.29 -1.22
C SER A 17 10.71 0.82 -1.16
N VAL A 18 10.20 0.28 -2.27
CA VAL A 18 9.80 -1.12 -2.37
C VAL A 18 11.01 -2.05 -2.33
N SER A 19 12.12 -1.68 -2.99
CA SER A 19 13.35 -2.46 -2.93
C SER A 19 13.94 -2.49 -1.53
N LEU A 20 13.99 -1.33 -0.84
CA LEU A 20 14.41 -1.26 0.55
C LEU A 20 13.53 -2.12 1.45
N THR A 21 12.20 -2.08 1.26
CA THR A 21 11.27 -2.88 2.06
C THR A 21 11.43 -4.38 1.78
N ALA A 22 11.67 -4.78 0.53
CA ALA A 22 11.97 -6.17 0.19
C ALA A 22 13.25 -6.65 0.87
N SER A 23 14.29 -5.80 0.90
CA SER A 23 15.52 -6.08 1.65
C SER A 23 15.27 -6.15 3.16
N SER A 24 14.39 -5.31 3.72
CA SER A 24 13.98 -5.40 5.14
C SER A 24 13.31 -6.72 5.45
N ILE A 25 12.44 -7.23 4.57
CA ILE A 25 11.78 -8.54 4.75
C ILE A 25 12.79 -9.69 4.65
N LEU A 26 13.78 -9.58 3.75
CA LEU A 26 14.86 -10.55 3.68
C LEU A 26 15.67 -10.57 5.00
N LEU A 27 16.06 -9.40 5.51
CA LEU A 27 16.75 -9.28 6.80
C LEU A 27 15.90 -9.81 7.95
N LEU A 28 14.59 -9.54 7.96
CA LEU A 28 13.68 -10.13 8.93
C LEU A 28 13.71 -11.67 8.89
N ALA A 29 13.67 -12.27 7.69
CA ALA A 29 13.75 -13.72 7.55
C ALA A 29 15.09 -14.29 8.06
N LEU A 30 16.20 -13.57 7.86
CA LEU A 30 17.51 -13.93 8.40
C LEU A 30 17.60 -13.73 9.92
N ASN A 31 16.96 -12.69 10.47
CA ASN A 31 16.88 -12.48 11.91
C ASN A 31 16.08 -13.61 12.57
N LEU A 32 14.95 -14.01 11.96
CA LEU A 32 14.12 -15.13 12.44
C LEU A 32 14.80 -16.50 12.39
N SER A 33 15.90 -16.67 11.65
CA SER A 33 16.67 -17.92 11.67
C SER A 33 17.54 -18.07 12.93
N HIS A 34 17.62 -17.03 13.78
CA HIS A 34 18.38 -17.01 15.02
C HIS A 34 17.40 -16.98 16.22
N PRO A 35 17.28 -18.06 17.02
CA PRO A 35 16.19 -18.25 18.00
C PRO A 35 16.08 -17.19 19.11
N ASP A 36 17.19 -16.52 19.45
CA ASP A 36 17.27 -15.59 20.58
C ASP A 36 17.33 -14.12 20.15
N VAL A 37 17.18 -13.84 18.86
CA VAL A 37 17.27 -12.48 18.32
C VAL A 37 15.93 -11.78 18.41
N HIS A 38 15.96 -10.54 18.92
CA HIS A 38 14.77 -9.71 19.00
C HIS A 38 14.19 -9.44 17.60
N VAL A 39 12.88 -9.64 17.46
CA VAL A 39 12.15 -9.34 16.22
C VAL A 39 11.72 -7.89 16.28
N TYR A 40 12.07 -7.11 15.27
CA TYR A 40 11.71 -5.69 15.19
C TYR A 40 10.20 -5.46 15.40
N ASP A 41 9.80 -4.79 16.48
CA ASP A 41 8.39 -4.71 16.92
C ASP A 41 7.44 -4.15 15.85
N TYR A 42 7.91 -3.19 15.03
CA TYR A 42 7.10 -2.48 14.04
C TYR A 42 7.24 -3.03 12.61
N TRP A 43 7.77 -4.24 12.43
CA TRP A 43 8.07 -4.79 11.10
C TRP A 43 6.85 -4.83 10.18
N LEU A 44 5.68 -5.23 10.69
CA LEU A 44 4.47 -5.40 9.89
C LEU A 44 3.88 -4.04 9.50
N GLU A 45 3.73 -3.14 10.47
CA GLU A 45 3.25 -1.78 10.25
C GLU A 45 4.12 -1.04 9.23
N ASN A 46 5.45 -1.08 9.40
CA ASN A 46 6.36 -0.38 8.52
C ASN A 46 6.40 -0.99 7.11
N THR A 47 6.27 -2.31 6.98
CA THR A 47 6.16 -2.97 5.67
C THR A 47 4.94 -2.47 4.91
N LEU A 48 3.77 -2.52 5.55
CA LEU A 48 2.52 -2.12 4.93
C LEU A 48 2.53 -0.63 4.60
N SER A 49 3.00 0.19 5.53
CA SER A 49 3.07 1.64 5.36
C SER A 49 4.05 2.02 4.24
N ALA A 50 5.26 1.47 4.23
CA ALA A 50 6.24 1.74 3.18
C ALA A 50 5.69 1.43 1.79
N VAL A 51 5.06 0.26 1.60
CA VAL A 51 4.50 -0.15 0.30
C VAL A 51 3.29 0.69 -0.08
N LEU A 52 2.32 0.90 0.83
CA LEU A 52 1.07 1.58 0.49
C LEU A 52 1.26 3.08 0.26
N PHE A 53 2.02 3.76 1.14
CA PHE A 53 2.29 5.19 0.99
C PHE A 53 3.12 5.46 -0.27
N SER A 54 4.18 4.70 -0.53
CA SER A 54 4.97 4.86 -1.75
C SER A 54 4.14 4.57 -3.02
N THR A 55 3.32 3.51 -3.01
CA THR A 55 2.53 3.12 -4.20
C THR A 55 1.46 4.14 -4.51
N VAL A 56 0.66 4.55 -3.51
CA VAL A 56 -0.35 5.58 -3.73
C VAL A 56 0.31 6.91 -4.07
N GLY A 57 1.39 7.28 -3.38
CA GLY A 57 2.16 8.49 -3.65
C GLY A 57 2.63 8.55 -5.09
N ALA A 58 3.23 7.48 -5.60
CA ALA A 58 3.72 7.44 -6.98
C ALA A 58 2.60 7.54 -8.01
N ILE A 59 1.46 6.89 -7.77
CA ILE A 59 0.28 6.99 -8.64
C ILE A 59 -0.25 8.43 -8.65
N VAL A 60 -0.33 9.08 -7.49
CA VAL A 60 -0.85 10.45 -7.37
C VAL A 60 0.14 11.45 -7.97
N ALA A 61 1.43 11.39 -7.60
CA ALA A 61 2.47 12.32 -8.07
C ALA A 61 2.73 12.20 -9.58
N SER A 62 2.69 11.00 -10.15
CA SER A 62 2.87 10.80 -11.60
C SER A 62 1.74 11.37 -12.45
N ARG A 63 0.53 11.52 -11.88
CA ARG A 63 -0.65 12.04 -12.58
C ARG A 63 -0.97 13.50 -12.24
N ARG A 64 -0.60 13.93 -11.04
CA ARG A 64 -0.86 15.25 -10.47
C ARG A 64 0.43 15.80 -9.87
N ALA A 65 1.43 16.02 -10.72
CA ALA A 65 2.74 16.52 -10.29
C ALA A 65 2.66 17.85 -9.52
N GLU A 66 1.63 18.67 -9.80
CA GLU A 66 1.34 19.92 -9.10
C GLU A 66 0.73 19.74 -7.71
N ASN A 67 0.16 18.58 -7.41
CA ASN A 67 -0.42 18.30 -6.10
C ASN A 67 0.65 17.71 -5.17
N PHE A 68 1.10 18.53 -4.22
CA PHE A 68 2.16 18.16 -3.30
C PHE A 68 1.85 16.94 -2.41
N VAL A 69 0.58 16.60 -2.21
CA VAL A 69 0.17 15.43 -1.41
C VAL A 69 0.74 14.12 -1.98
N GLY A 70 0.79 13.96 -3.31
CA GLY A 70 1.37 12.75 -3.90
C GLY A 70 2.85 12.57 -3.54
N TRP A 71 3.61 13.68 -3.53
CA TRP A 71 5.01 13.68 -3.14
C TRP A 71 5.22 13.41 -1.66
N LEU A 72 4.35 13.97 -0.79
CA LEU A 72 4.38 13.68 0.64
C LEU A 72 4.14 12.20 0.94
N LEU A 73 3.23 11.55 0.21
CA LEU A 73 3.02 10.10 0.33
C LEU A 73 4.25 9.30 -0.15
N CYS A 74 4.92 9.72 -1.23
CA CYS A 74 6.20 9.11 -1.62
C CYS A 74 7.27 9.25 -0.52
N LEU A 75 7.39 10.45 0.06
CA LEU A 75 8.35 10.71 1.15
C LEU A 75 8.02 9.91 2.40
N LEU A 76 6.73 9.74 2.74
CA LEU A 76 6.30 8.86 3.82
C LEU A 76 6.71 7.41 3.56
N GLY A 77 6.41 6.88 2.36
CA GLY A 77 6.82 5.53 1.98
C GLY A 77 8.34 5.33 2.07
N ALA A 78 9.11 6.33 1.64
CA ALA A 78 10.56 6.34 1.76
C ALA A 78 11.03 6.35 3.22
N ALA A 79 10.50 7.23 4.06
CA ALA A 79 10.85 7.31 5.48
C ALA A 79 10.56 6.00 6.22
N PHE A 80 9.38 5.39 5.99
CA PHE A 80 9.05 4.07 6.52
C PHE A 80 10.02 2.99 6.03
N SER A 81 10.36 2.97 4.73
CA SER A 81 11.29 1.98 4.18
C SER A 81 12.72 2.13 4.72
N ILE A 82 13.18 3.37 4.94
CA ILE A 82 14.51 3.67 5.51
C ILE A 82 14.56 3.22 6.97
N GLY A 83 13.56 3.59 7.78
CA GLY A 83 13.47 3.17 9.17
C GLY A 83 13.37 1.66 9.32
N HIS A 84 12.57 1.00 8.46
CA HIS A 84 12.43 -0.45 8.50
C HIS A 84 13.72 -1.18 8.12
N PHE A 85 14.34 -0.80 7.00
CA PHE A 85 15.63 -1.37 6.61
C PHE A 85 16.70 -1.11 7.67
N GLY A 86 16.79 0.13 8.17
CA GLY A 86 17.75 0.52 9.18
C GLY A 86 17.63 -0.32 10.45
N SER A 87 16.39 -0.57 10.89
CA SER A 87 16.13 -1.34 12.11
C SER A 87 16.46 -2.82 11.93
N GLN A 88 16.04 -3.42 10.82
CA GLN A 88 16.32 -4.84 10.54
C GLN A 88 17.81 -5.09 10.34
N TYR A 89 18.51 -4.15 9.69
CA TYR A 89 19.95 -4.25 9.45
C TYR A 89 20.74 -4.09 10.76
N ALA A 90 20.33 -3.16 11.63
CA ALA A 90 20.93 -3.00 12.95
C ALA A 90 20.76 -4.26 13.81
N ILE A 91 19.55 -4.85 13.85
CA ILE A 91 19.31 -6.11 14.57
C ILE A 91 20.18 -7.23 13.99
N TYR A 92 20.25 -7.36 12.67
CA TYR A 92 21.05 -8.40 12.03
C TYR A 92 22.53 -8.29 12.38
N THR A 93 23.10 -7.08 12.26
CA THR A 93 24.54 -6.84 12.42
C THR A 93 24.99 -6.74 13.87
N LEU A 94 24.11 -6.36 14.80
CA LEU A 94 24.45 -6.18 16.21
C LEU A 94 24.01 -7.34 17.09
N LEU A 95 22.93 -8.07 16.72
CA LEU A 95 22.36 -9.14 17.53
C LEU A 95 22.43 -10.52 16.88
N ALA A 96 22.11 -10.66 15.59
CA ALA A 96 22.03 -11.97 14.94
C ALA A 96 23.40 -12.53 14.53
N GLN A 97 24.19 -11.70 13.84
CA GLN A 97 25.55 -12.02 13.44
C GLN A 97 26.45 -10.80 13.70
N THR A 98 26.90 -10.69 14.95
CA THR A 98 27.77 -9.61 15.41
C THR A 98 29.03 -9.52 14.53
N ASP A 99 29.39 -8.30 14.13
CA ASP A 99 30.57 -7.96 13.32
C ASP A 99 30.62 -8.58 11.90
N SER A 100 29.52 -9.15 11.42
CA SER A 100 29.47 -9.73 10.06
C SER A 100 29.51 -8.69 8.94
N LEU A 101 28.87 -7.54 9.17
CA LEU A 101 28.76 -6.44 8.19
C LEU A 101 29.00 -5.10 8.88
N PRO A 102 29.60 -4.12 8.17
CA PRO A 102 29.88 -2.81 8.73
C PRO A 102 28.60 -1.99 8.94
N ALA A 103 28.73 -0.88 9.68
CA ALA A 103 27.70 0.16 9.83
C ALA A 103 26.41 -0.23 10.58
N GLY A 104 26.44 -1.30 11.40
CA GLY A 104 25.32 -1.67 12.26
C GLY A 104 24.87 -0.55 13.21
N GLU A 105 25.83 0.08 13.90
CA GLU A 105 25.57 1.21 14.80
C GLU A 105 25.04 2.44 14.06
N ALA A 106 25.58 2.77 12.88
CA ALA A 106 25.10 3.87 12.07
C ALA A 106 23.64 3.64 11.61
N SER A 107 23.31 2.39 11.29
CA SER A 107 21.94 1.98 10.94
C SER A 107 20.98 2.07 12.13
N ALA A 108 21.43 1.69 13.33
CA ALA A 108 20.69 1.86 14.57
C ALA A 108 20.44 3.34 14.86
N TRP A 109 21.46 4.19 14.66
CA TRP A 109 21.35 5.63 14.82
C TRP A 109 20.37 6.27 13.84
N VAL A 110 20.41 5.92 12.54
CA VAL A 110 19.42 6.41 11.55
C VAL A 110 18.00 6.01 11.96
N SER A 111 17.84 4.83 12.53
CA SER A 111 16.53 4.32 12.96
C SER A 111 15.99 5.04 14.19
N SER A 112 16.86 5.61 15.04
CA SER A 112 16.43 6.30 16.27
C SER A 112 15.58 7.54 15.94
N TRP A 113 16.02 8.37 14.99
CA TRP A 113 15.42 9.68 14.72
C TRP A 113 14.45 9.73 13.52
N ILE A 114 14.08 8.59 12.93
CA ILE A 114 13.22 8.57 11.73
C ILE A 114 11.74 8.88 12.02
N LEU A 115 11.29 8.70 13.26
CA LEU A 115 9.89 8.85 13.66
C LEU A 115 9.36 10.31 13.56
N PRO A 116 10.05 11.35 14.07
CA PRO A 116 9.58 12.73 13.94
C PRO A 116 9.37 13.19 12.48
N PRO A 117 10.26 12.89 11.51
CA PRO A 117 9.98 13.13 10.09
C PRO A 117 8.71 12.44 9.59
N ILE A 118 8.46 11.18 9.99
CA ILE A 118 7.23 10.46 9.62
C ILE A 118 6.00 11.20 10.14
N ILE A 119 5.97 11.56 11.42
CA ILE A 119 4.88 12.33 12.03
C ILE A 119 4.68 13.67 11.30
N GLY A 120 5.75 14.41 11.06
CA GLY A 120 5.68 15.69 10.35
C GLY A 120 5.09 15.56 8.95
N LEU A 121 5.52 14.55 8.19
CA LEU A 121 5.00 14.26 6.85
C LEU A 121 3.52 13.83 6.88
N GLN A 122 3.09 13.09 7.91
CA GLN A 122 1.67 12.76 8.12
C GLN A 122 0.85 14.03 8.40
N VAL A 123 1.29 14.87 9.32
CA VAL A 123 0.68 16.17 9.66
C VAL A 123 0.58 17.05 8.40
N PHE A 124 1.63 17.14 7.59
CA PHE A 124 1.60 17.87 6.32
C PHE A 124 0.61 17.27 5.31
N SER A 125 0.56 15.95 5.20
CA SER A 125 -0.36 15.25 4.30
C SER A 125 -1.80 15.58 4.64
N LEU A 126 -2.14 15.53 5.93
CA LEU A 126 -3.46 15.89 6.44
C LEU A 126 -3.78 17.39 6.26
N LEU A 127 -2.79 18.27 6.49
CA LEU A 127 -2.98 19.73 6.39
C LEU A 127 -3.19 20.21 4.95
N LEU A 128 -2.46 19.63 3.99
CA LEU A 128 -2.46 20.04 2.58
C LEU A 128 -3.49 19.30 1.73
N PHE A 129 -3.98 18.13 2.17
CA PHE A 129 -5.04 17.40 1.48
C PHE A 129 -6.34 18.20 1.41
N PRO A 130 -7.12 18.23 0.29
CA PRO A 130 -6.90 17.52 -0.96
C PRO A 130 -6.20 18.36 -2.04
N THR A 131 -6.07 19.67 -1.83
CA THR A 131 -5.65 20.63 -2.85
C THR A 131 -4.13 20.71 -3.02
N GLY A 132 -3.36 20.22 -2.05
CA GLY A 132 -1.90 20.39 -2.00
C GLY A 132 -1.46 21.77 -1.54
N ARG A 133 -2.39 22.59 -1.00
CA ARG A 133 -2.12 23.97 -0.57
C ARG A 133 -2.69 24.20 0.82
N LEU A 134 -2.07 25.13 1.56
CA LEU A 134 -2.55 25.51 2.89
C LEU A 134 -3.94 26.14 2.80
N PRO A 135 -4.87 25.84 3.73
CA PRO A 135 -6.24 26.34 3.63
C PRO A 135 -6.38 27.86 3.82
N SER A 136 -5.48 28.49 4.60
CA SER A 136 -5.48 29.93 4.90
C SER A 136 -4.17 30.35 5.57
N ARG A 137 -3.83 31.65 5.57
CA ARG A 137 -2.58 32.19 6.16
C ARG A 137 -2.33 31.77 7.62
N ARG A 138 -3.37 31.64 8.45
CA ARG A 138 -3.24 31.18 9.85
C ARG A 138 -2.63 29.77 9.99
N TRP A 139 -2.79 28.89 9.00
CA TRP A 139 -2.24 27.53 9.03
C TRP A 139 -0.75 27.48 8.66
N VAL A 140 -0.16 28.60 8.23
CA VAL A 140 1.29 28.72 8.04
C VAL A 140 2.03 28.54 9.37
N TRP A 141 1.45 29.03 10.47
CA TRP A 141 2.00 28.81 11.81
C TRP A 141 2.02 27.33 12.19
N LEU A 142 0.95 26.59 11.89
CA LEU A 142 0.95 25.14 12.14
C LEU A 142 1.99 24.41 11.27
N ALA A 143 2.18 24.84 10.02
CA ALA A 143 3.24 24.31 9.18
C ALA A 143 4.62 24.58 9.78
N TRP A 144 4.92 25.80 10.23
CA TRP A 144 6.18 26.12 10.90
C TRP A 144 6.37 25.38 12.21
N LEU A 145 5.31 25.23 13.02
CA LEU A 145 5.35 24.41 14.24
C LEU A 145 5.63 22.94 13.92
N THR A 146 5.11 22.43 12.81
CA THR A 146 5.41 21.06 12.35
C THR A 146 6.88 20.94 11.94
N VAL A 147 7.43 21.92 11.23
CA VAL A 147 8.87 21.96 10.89
C VAL A 147 9.72 22.01 12.16
N ALA A 148 9.38 22.90 13.10
CA ALA A 148 10.08 23.02 14.38
C ALA A 148 10.03 21.71 15.17
N PHE A 149 8.87 21.05 15.23
CA PHE A 149 8.71 19.73 15.82
C PHE A 149 9.60 18.67 15.16
N VAL A 150 9.64 18.62 13.82
CA VAL A 150 10.50 17.66 13.11
C VAL A 150 11.97 17.92 13.44
N VAL A 151 12.42 19.17 13.38
CA VAL A 151 13.82 19.52 13.67
C VAL A 151 14.17 19.20 15.13
N ALA A 152 13.35 19.66 16.07
CA ALA A 152 13.57 19.41 17.50
C ALA A 152 13.55 17.91 17.80
N GLY A 153 12.59 17.18 17.24
CA GLY A 153 12.45 15.74 17.42
C GLY A 153 13.60 14.95 16.80
N VAL A 154 14.06 15.31 15.60
CA VAL A 154 15.23 14.65 14.99
C VAL A 154 16.46 14.86 15.85
N ILE A 155 16.72 16.10 16.27
CA ILE A 155 17.89 16.42 17.10
C ILE A 155 17.79 15.69 18.43
N SER A 156 16.65 15.78 19.13
CA SER A 156 16.54 15.18 20.46
C SER A 156 16.57 13.66 20.42
N SER A 157 15.99 13.04 19.39
CA SER A 157 16.02 11.59 19.19
C SER A 157 17.38 11.07 18.73
N ALA A 158 18.10 11.84 17.91
CA ALA A 158 19.42 11.43 17.42
C ALA A 158 20.44 11.31 18.56
N PHE A 159 20.25 12.07 19.64
CA PHE A 159 21.11 12.08 20.82
C PHE A 159 20.43 11.53 22.08
N SER A 160 19.24 10.94 22.00
CA SER A 160 18.58 10.37 23.18
C SER A 160 19.32 9.14 23.70
N VAL A 161 19.38 8.99 25.02
CA VAL A 161 19.93 7.80 25.68
C VAL A 161 18.83 6.77 25.84
N GLY A 162 19.17 5.50 25.57
CA GLY A 162 18.29 4.37 25.84
C GLY A 162 18.33 3.33 24.74
N ALA A 163 17.45 2.34 24.88
CA ALA A 163 17.14 1.41 23.81
C ALA A 163 16.39 2.14 22.69
N ASN A 164 16.77 1.88 21.45
CA ASN A 164 16.02 2.39 20.31
C ASN A 164 14.66 1.67 20.24
N ALA A 165 13.58 2.44 20.11
CA ALA A 165 12.23 1.90 20.09
C ALA A 165 12.07 0.80 19.01
N GLY A 166 11.65 -0.38 19.43
CA GLY A 166 11.45 -1.55 18.57
C GLY A 166 12.70 -2.35 18.21
N LEU A 167 13.90 -1.95 18.65
CA LEU A 167 15.15 -2.71 18.40
C LEU A 167 15.61 -3.57 19.60
N GLY A 168 14.76 -3.76 20.61
CA GLY A 168 15.08 -4.54 21.80
C GLY A 168 16.27 -3.95 22.57
N PRO A 169 17.35 -4.71 22.83
CA PRO A 169 18.46 -4.25 23.67
C PRO A 169 19.42 -3.26 22.98
N VAL A 170 19.25 -2.99 21.68
CA VAL A 170 20.16 -2.10 20.92
C VAL A 170 20.01 -0.66 21.41
N ARG A 171 21.11 -0.09 21.91
CA ARG A 171 21.15 1.29 22.41
C ARG A 171 21.56 2.27 21.32
N ASN A 172 21.14 3.52 21.46
CA ASN A 172 21.63 4.60 20.61
C ASN A 172 23.15 4.83 20.84
N PRO A 173 24.02 4.66 19.83
CA PRO A 173 25.46 4.83 19.98
C PRO A 173 25.88 6.28 20.32
N LEU A 174 25.06 7.28 19.95
CA LEU A 174 25.33 8.70 20.17
C LEU A 174 24.48 9.30 21.30
N GLY A 175 24.01 8.49 22.24
CA GLY A 175 23.18 8.94 23.35
C GLY A 175 23.91 9.90 24.30
N ILE A 176 23.27 11.02 24.62
CA ILE A 176 23.71 12.05 25.57
C ILE A 176 22.62 12.28 26.61
N GLU A 177 22.99 12.27 27.90
CA GLU A 177 22.04 12.47 29.00
C GLU A 177 21.24 13.78 28.86
N GLY A 178 19.97 13.74 29.23
CA GLY A 178 19.03 14.87 29.14
C GLY A 178 18.26 15.00 27.82
N PHE A 179 18.75 14.40 26.72
CA PHE A 179 18.02 14.45 25.44
C PHE A 179 16.77 13.54 25.41
N SER A 180 16.73 12.48 26.22
CA SER A 180 15.57 11.59 26.32
C SER A 180 14.33 12.30 26.84
N ASP A 181 14.45 13.06 27.93
CA ASP A 181 13.32 13.82 28.50
C ASP A 181 12.78 14.88 27.51
N VAL A 182 13.70 15.53 26.78
CA VAL A 182 13.33 16.48 25.72
C VAL A 182 12.63 15.77 24.58
N TYR A 183 13.11 14.59 24.17
CA TYR A 183 12.48 13.79 23.13
C TYR A 183 11.08 13.35 23.52
N ASP A 184 10.88 12.89 24.75
CA ASP A 184 9.57 12.49 25.26
C ASP A 184 8.59 13.68 25.27
N ALA A 185 9.03 14.85 25.75
CA ALA A 185 8.23 16.07 25.71
C ALA A 185 7.88 16.49 24.27
N VAL A 186 8.82 16.36 23.34
CA VAL A 186 8.56 16.61 21.90
C VAL A 186 7.53 15.61 21.37
N LEU A 187 7.65 14.32 21.66
CA LEU A 187 6.67 13.31 21.24
C LEU A 187 5.28 13.59 21.80
N LEU A 188 5.16 13.98 23.07
CA LEU A 188 3.90 14.43 23.67
C LEU A 188 3.28 15.60 22.90
N PHE A 189 4.10 16.55 22.45
CA PHE A 189 3.65 17.69 21.63
C PHE A 189 3.05 17.27 20.28
N SER A 190 3.41 16.12 19.72
CA SER A 190 2.81 15.61 18.48
C SER A 190 1.29 15.43 18.60
N SER A 191 0.78 15.10 19.79
CA SER A 191 -0.66 15.00 20.07
C SER A 191 -1.37 16.33 19.82
N LEU A 192 -0.75 17.45 20.20
CA LEU A 192 -1.28 18.79 19.94
C LEU A 192 -1.30 19.12 18.44
N LEU A 193 -0.28 18.69 17.69
CA LEU A 193 -0.25 18.83 16.23
C LEU A 193 -1.39 18.04 15.57
N TYR A 194 -1.61 16.79 16.01
CA TYR A 194 -2.71 15.98 15.51
C TYR A 194 -4.08 16.58 15.83
N VAL A 195 -4.29 17.11 17.05
CA VAL A 195 -5.51 17.85 17.41
C VAL A 195 -5.70 19.08 16.54
N ALA A 196 -4.65 19.88 16.33
CA ALA A 196 -4.71 21.09 15.50
C ALA A 196 -5.06 20.76 14.05
N VAL A 197 -4.50 19.69 13.49
CA VAL A 197 -4.83 19.24 12.13
C VAL A 197 -6.22 18.62 12.05
N ALA A 198 -6.65 17.84 13.05
CA ALA A 198 -8.01 17.33 13.12
C ALA A 198 -9.03 18.49 13.14
N TYR A 199 -8.74 19.54 13.91
CA TYR A 199 -9.54 20.77 13.91
C TYR A 199 -9.53 21.46 12.54
N SER A 200 -8.38 21.53 11.86
CA SER A 200 -8.30 22.03 10.48
C SER A 200 -9.23 21.27 9.54
N LEU A 201 -9.18 19.93 9.58
CA LEU A 201 -10.03 19.07 8.77
C LEU A 201 -11.51 19.27 9.09
N PHE A 202 -11.86 19.41 10.38
CA PHE A 202 -13.23 19.66 10.80
C PHE A 202 -13.79 20.99 10.30
N VAL A 203 -13.04 22.08 10.46
CA VAL A 203 -13.43 23.41 9.98
C VAL A 203 -13.64 23.39 8.46
N ARG A 204 -12.77 22.67 7.74
CA ARG A 204 -12.86 22.53 6.29
C ARG A 204 -14.03 21.66 5.86
N LEU A 205 -14.29 20.56 6.57
CA LEU A 205 -15.45 19.70 6.32
C LEU A 205 -16.77 20.45 6.51
N ARG A 206 -16.85 21.36 7.49
CA ARG A 206 -18.03 22.21 7.71
C ARG A 206 -18.22 23.28 6.62
N ARG A 207 -17.14 23.76 6.01
CA ARG A 207 -17.18 24.79 4.97
C ARG A 207 -17.29 24.21 3.55
N ALA A 208 -16.91 22.96 3.35
CA ALA A 208 -16.90 22.32 2.04
C ALA A 208 -18.31 21.95 1.56
N GLY A 209 -18.59 22.22 0.28
CA GLY A 209 -19.82 21.82 -0.41
C GLY A 209 -19.59 20.71 -1.44
N GLY A 210 -20.65 20.02 -1.83
CA GLY A 210 -20.65 19.06 -2.95
C GLY A 210 -19.58 17.96 -2.84
N VAL A 211 -18.77 17.84 -3.90
CA VAL A 211 -17.74 16.80 -4.07
C VAL A 211 -16.59 16.93 -3.07
N GLU A 212 -16.16 18.16 -2.76
CA GLU A 212 -15.05 18.40 -1.82
C GLU A 212 -15.41 17.91 -0.41
N ARG A 213 -16.67 18.05 0.01
CA ARG A 213 -17.16 17.54 1.29
C ARG A 213 -17.02 16.02 1.37
N GLN A 214 -17.34 15.30 0.30
CA GLN A 214 -17.20 13.84 0.26
C GLN A 214 -15.73 13.41 0.30
N GLN A 215 -14.83 14.12 -0.40
CA GLN A 215 -13.39 13.86 -0.36
C GLN A 215 -12.82 14.00 1.06
N ILE A 216 -13.18 15.08 1.75
CA ILE A 216 -12.70 15.35 3.11
C ILE A 216 -13.34 14.39 4.12
N LYS A 217 -14.61 14.00 3.96
CA LYS A 217 -15.32 13.16 4.94
C LYS A 217 -14.67 11.80 5.13
N TRP A 218 -14.44 11.05 4.05
CA TRP A 218 -13.84 9.72 4.11
C TRP A 218 -12.40 9.75 4.63
N PHE A 219 -11.65 10.76 4.19
CA PHE A 219 -10.31 10.99 4.66
C PHE A 219 -10.26 11.36 6.15
N ALA A 220 -11.17 12.21 6.62
CA ALA A 220 -11.26 12.60 8.02
C ALA A 220 -11.57 11.39 8.92
N TYR A 221 -12.42 10.45 8.48
CA TYR A 221 -12.64 9.21 9.22
C TYR A 221 -11.37 8.35 9.31
N ALA A 222 -10.64 8.17 8.21
CA ALA A 222 -9.38 7.44 8.23
C ALA A 222 -8.34 8.13 9.14
N ALA A 223 -8.24 9.46 9.08
CA ALA A 223 -7.34 10.25 9.92
C ALA A 223 -7.68 10.12 11.41
N VAL A 224 -8.95 10.30 11.79
CA VAL A 224 -9.40 10.15 13.19
C VAL A 224 -9.20 8.73 13.69
N ALA A 225 -9.52 7.72 12.87
CA ALA A 225 -9.29 6.32 13.23
C ALA A 225 -7.81 6.02 13.45
N THR A 226 -6.92 6.54 12.59
CA THR A 226 -5.47 6.33 12.71
C THR A 226 -4.90 7.03 13.94
N ILE A 227 -5.26 8.31 14.16
CA ILE A 227 -4.82 9.06 15.33
C ILE A 227 -5.29 8.36 16.62
N GLY A 228 -6.57 7.99 16.68
CA GLY A 228 -7.13 7.25 17.82
C GLY A 228 -6.43 5.92 18.06
N SER A 229 -6.17 5.15 17.01
CA SER A 229 -5.46 3.87 17.14
C SER A 229 -4.02 4.04 17.59
N THR A 230 -3.30 5.04 17.09
CA THR A 230 -1.92 5.31 17.53
C THR A 230 -1.86 5.74 18.98
N THR A 231 -2.82 6.55 19.44
CA THR A 231 -2.93 6.93 20.85
C THR A 231 -3.20 5.71 21.74
N ILE A 232 -4.12 4.84 21.33
CA ILE A 232 -4.44 3.59 22.05
C ILE A 232 -3.23 2.65 22.10
N ALA A 233 -2.51 2.49 20.99
CA ALA A 233 -1.41 1.54 20.87
C ALA A 233 -0.13 1.99 21.57
N TYR A 234 0.18 3.30 21.55
CA TYR A 234 1.53 3.78 21.90
C TYR A 234 1.56 4.83 23.01
N SER A 235 0.48 5.60 23.22
CA SER A 235 0.45 6.66 24.24
C SER A 235 -0.19 6.21 25.55
N ILE A 236 -1.19 5.33 25.50
CA ILE A 236 -1.85 4.82 26.71
C ILE A 236 -0.93 3.84 27.47
N PRO A 237 -0.33 2.81 26.84
CA PRO A 237 0.51 1.83 27.57
C PRO A 237 1.75 2.43 28.22
N THR A 238 2.20 3.61 27.77
CA THR A 238 3.35 4.32 28.34
C THR A 238 2.98 5.19 29.55
N THR A 239 1.69 5.41 29.80
CA THR A 239 1.20 6.27 30.90
C THR A 239 0.50 5.51 32.01
N ILE A 240 -0.12 4.36 31.69
CA ILE A 240 -0.78 3.48 32.63
C ILE A 240 -0.42 2.03 32.33
N ASP A 241 -0.31 1.19 33.36
CA ASP A 241 -0.09 -0.24 33.19
C ASP A 241 -1.30 -0.88 32.48
N THR A 242 -1.07 -1.34 31.25
CA THR A 242 -2.08 -2.02 30.44
C THR A 242 -1.82 -3.53 30.35
N PRO A 243 -2.87 -4.37 30.30
CA PRO A 243 -2.69 -5.80 30.10
C PRO A 243 -2.20 -6.10 28.67
N PRO A 244 -1.43 -7.18 28.42
CA PRO A 244 -0.82 -7.45 27.11
C PRO A 244 -1.81 -7.50 25.95
N TRP A 245 -3.04 -8.02 26.16
CA TRP A 245 -4.06 -8.07 25.11
C TRP A 245 -4.45 -6.68 24.59
N PHE A 246 -4.36 -5.64 25.43
CA PHE A 246 -4.68 -4.27 25.07
C PHE A 246 -3.65 -3.71 24.09
N GLU A 247 -2.37 -3.95 24.34
CA GLU A 247 -1.27 -3.56 23.45
C GLU A 247 -1.39 -4.25 22.09
N TRP A 248 -1.64 -5.56 22.08
CA TRP A 248 -1.87 -6.31 20.84
C TRP A 248 -3.10 -5.79 20.06
N ALA A 249 -4.19 -5.46 20.76
CA ALA A 249 -5.38 -4.89 20.14
C ALA A 249 -5.11 -3.49 19.57
N GLY A 250 -4.38 -2.65 20.30
CA GLY A 250 -3.94 -1.33 19.83
C GLY A 250 -3.07 -1.44 18.58
N TYR A 251 -2.06 -2.31 18.61
CA TYR A 251 -1.20 -2.56 17.45
C TYR A 251 -1.98 -3.07 16.24
N ALA A 252 -2.86 -4.05 16.43
CA ALA A 252 -3.73 -4.55 15.35
C ALA A 252 -4.61 -3.44 14.76
N LEU A 253 -5.10 -2.53 15.60
CA LEU A 253 -5.89 -1.39 15.15
C LEU A 253 -5.05 -0.43 14.31
N VAL A 254 -3.82 -0.11 14.72
CA VAL A 254 -2.88 0.73 13.96
C VAL A 254 -2.58 0.10 12.59
N VAL A 255 -2.27 -1.20 12.57
CA VAL A 255 -2.03 -1.96 11.34
C VAL A 255 -3.23 -1.90 10.39
N ALA A 256 -4.46 -1.86 10.92
CA ALA A 256 -5.67 -1.77 10.11
C ALA A 256 -5.98 -0.34 9.62
N THR A 257 -5.72 0.69 10.44
CA THR A 257 -6.13 2.07 10.18
C THR A 257 -5.08 2.87 9.40
N THR A 258 -3.78 2.68 9.67
CA THR A 258 -2.70 3.41 9.01
C THR A 258 -2.75 3.26 7.47
N PRO A 259 -2.96 2.06 6.91
CA PRO A 259 -3.25 1.85 5.48
C PRO A 259 -4.43 2.64 4.91
N ALA A 260 -5.44 2.95 5.74
CA ALA A 260 -6.64 3.64 5.28
C ALA A 260 -6.35 5.09 4.87
N ILE A 261 -5.30 5.73 5.42
CA ILE A 261 -4.89 7.09 5.04
C ILE A 261 -4.48 7.17 3.55
N PRO A 262 -3.43 6.46 3.08
CA PRO A 262 -3.03 6.56 1.68
C PRO A 262 -4.14 6.05 0.76
N VAL A 263 -4.83 4.97 1.12
CA VAL A 263 -5.94 4.44 0.29
C VAL A 263 -7.07 5.47 0.15
N SER A 264 -7.49 6.12 1.23
CA SER A 264 -8.53 7.14 1.18
C SER A 264 -8.08 8.38 0.41
N ILE A 265 -6.82 8.83 0.55
CA ILE A 265 -6.26 9.92 -0.26
C ILE A 265 -6.25 9.55 -1.74
N GLY A 266 -5.78 8.35 -2.08
CA GLY A 266 -5.73 7.83 -3.44
C GLY A 266 -7.12 7.81 -4.06
N ILE A 267 -8.10 7.23 -3.37
CA ILE A 267 -9.49 7.23 -3.82
C ILE A 267 -10.02 8.65 -3.95
N ALA A 268 -9.78 9.53 -2.97
CA ALA A 268 -10.33 10.87 -2.96
C ALA A 268 -9.77 11.75 -4.10
N ILE A 269 -8.46 11.69 -4.35
CA ILE A 269 -7.81 12.49 -5.39
C ILE A 269 -8.11 11.92 -6.78
N LEU A 270 -8.09 10.59 -6.94
CA LEU A 270 -8.26 9.94 -8.24
C LEU A 270 -9.73 9.89 -8.67
N ARG A 271 -10.65 9.49 -7.79
CA ARG A 271 -12.08 9.29 -8.12
C ARG A 271 -12.83 10.61 -8.34
N TYR A 272 -12.56 11.62 -7.54
CA TYR A 272 -13.40 12.83 -7.52
C TYR A 272 -12.83 14.00 -8.34
N ARG A 273 -11.55 13.97 -8.71
CA ARG A 273 -10.97 14.99 -9.62
C ARG A 273 -10.71 14.50 -11.03
N LEU A 274 -10.88 13.22 -11.32
CA LEU A 274 -11.05 12.73 -12.69
C LEU A 274 -12.36 11.96 -12.75
N TYR A 275 -13.33 12.49 -13.49
CA TYR A 275 -14.45 11.71 -13.98
C TYR A 275 -14.04 10.61 -14.99
N ASP A 276 -12.73 10.44 -15.26
CA ASP A 276 -12.19 9.51 -16.28
C ASP A 276 -11.30 8.35 -15.74
N ILE A 277 -11.18 8.11 -14.43
CA ILE A 277 -10.33 6.99 -13.90
C ILE A 277 -11.14 5.72 -13.62
N ASP A 278 -12.46 5.70 -13.78
CA ASP A 278 -13.28 4.51 -13.46
C ASP A 278 -12.76 3.23 -14.14
N ARG A 279 -12.19 3.35 -15.36
CA ARG A 279 -11.58 2.23 -16.08
C ARG A 279 -10.27 1.73 -15.46
N ILE A 280 -9.47 2.60 -14.86
CA ILE A 280 -8.20 2.22 -14.22
C ILE A 280 -8.43 1.81 -12.77
N ILE A 281 -9.28 2.50 -12.01
CA ILE A 281 -9.68 2.08 -10.65
C ILE A 281 -10.26 0.67 -10.70
N ASN A 282 -11.15 0.38 -11.66
CA ASN A 282 -11.64 -0.99 -11.83
C ASN A 282 -10.50 -1.95 -12.18
N ARG A 283 -9.58 -1.62 -13.09
CA ARG A 283 -8.45 -2.51 -13.37
C ARG A 283 -7.55 -2.70 -12.15
N THR A 284 -7.11 -1.66 -11.45
CA THR A 284 -6.21 -1.78 -10.30
C THR A 284 -6.89 -2.40 -9.08
N LEU A 285 -8.18 -2.13 -8.83
CA LEU A 285 -8.94 -2.83 -7.79
C LEU A 285 -9.17 -4.28 -8.17
N VAL A 286 -9.50 -4.59 -9.43
CA VAL A 286 -9.71 -5.98 -9.87
C VAL A 286 -8.41 -6.76 -9.84
N TYR A 287 -7.34 -6.25 -10.45
CA TYR A 287 -6.02 -6.89 -10.43
C TYR A 287 -5.43 -6.92 -9.01
N GLY A 288 -5.62 -5.85 -8.22
CA GLY A 288 -5.17 -5.77 -6.84
C GLY A 288 -5.90 -6.74 -5.92
N ALA A 289 -7.23 -6.76 -5.96
CA ALA A 289 -8.05 -7.72 -5.21
C ALA A 289 -7.80 -9.16 -5.68
N LEU A 290 -7.61 -9.40 -6.98
CA LEU A 290 -7.21 -10.70 -7.52
C LEU A 290 -5.86 -11.14 -6.94
N THR A 291 -4.87 -10.25 -6.95
CA THR A 291 -3.53 -10.54 -6.44
C THR A 291 -3.57 -10.77 -4.93
N ALA A 292 -4.24 -9.90 -4.18
CA ALA A 292 -4.42 -10.03 -2.74
C ALA A 292 -5.17 -11.31 -2.36
N SER A 293 -6.25 -11.66 -3.08
CA SER A 293 -6.97 -12.91 -2.88
C SER A 293 -6.07 -14.11 -3.15
N LEU A 294 -5.24 -14.06 -4.20
CA LEU A 294 -4.32 -15.13 -4.55
C LEU A 294 -3.21 -15.29 -3.49
N VAL A 295 -2.71 -14.19 -2.93
CA VAL A 295 -1.76 -14.20 -1.81
C VAL A 295 -2.41 -14.72 -0.53
N LEU A 296 -3.61 -14.26 -0.18
CA LEU A 296 -4.35 -14.74 0.99
C LEU A 296 -4.66 -16.23 0.89
N LEU A 297 -5.05 -16.71 -0.28
CA LEU A 297 -5.34 -18.12 -0.52
C LEU A 297 -4.05 -18.97 -0.50
N TYR A 298 -2.93 -18.39 -0.95
CA TYR A 298 -1.61 -19.00 -0.80
C TYR A 298 -1.21 -19.14 0.67
N VAL A 299 -1.18 -18.03 1.42
CA VAL A 299 -0.77 -18.02 2.83
C VAL A 299 -1.74 -18.87 3.66
N GLY A 300 -3.04 -18.66 3.51
CA GLY A 300 -4.08 -19.41 4.22
C GLY A 300 -4.05 -20.91 3.89
N GLY A 301 -3.82 -21.27 2.63
CA GLY A 301 -3.68 -22.67 2.22
C GLY A 301 -2.45 -23.34 2.82
N VAL A 302 -1.30 -22.66 2.81
CA VAL A 302 -0.06 -23.16 3.44
C VAL A 302 -0.26 -23.34 4.94
N VAL A 303 -0.78 -22.34 5.63
CA VAL A 303 -1.00 -22.38 7.09
C VAL A 303 -2.01 -23.47 7.47
N ALA A 304 -3.14 -23.56 6.76
CA ALA A 304 -4.17 -24.57 7.04
C ALA A 304 -3.65 -25.99 6.79
N LEU A 305 -2.94 -26.23 5.69
CA LEU A 305 -2.41 -27.56 5.41
C LEU A 305 -1.26 -27.93 6.35
N GLN A 306 -0.42 -26.96 6.73
CA GLN A 306 0.61 -27.15 7.76
C GLN A 306 -0.01 -27.47 9.13
N TYR A 307 -1.11 -26.82 9.49
CA TYR A 307 -1.84 -27.09 10.73
C TYR A 307 -2.45 -28.51 10.74
N VAL A 308 -3.20 -28.86 9.70
CA VAL A 308 -3.78 -30.20 9.54
C VAL A 308 -2.69 -31.27 9.58
N PHE A 309 -1.58 -31.04 8.88
CA PHE A 309 -0.47 -31.99 8.86
C PHE A 309 0.19 -32.15 10.24
N ARG A 310 0.45 -31.05 10.96
CA ARG A 310 0.97 -31.12 12.34
C ARG A 310 0.07 -31.92 13.27
N VAL A 311 -1.26 -31.77 13.13
CA VAL A 311 -2.25 -32.52 13.91
C VAL A 311 -2.20 -34.02 13.59
N PHE A 312 -2.02 -34.40 12.33
CA PHE A 312 -2.01 -35.82 11.92
C PHE A 312 -0.66 -36.52 12.08
N THR A 313 0.48 -35.82 11.98
CA THR A 313 1.82 -36.44 11.98
C THR A 313 2.62 -36.23 13.27
N GLY A 314 2.06 -35.59 14.29
CA GLY A 314 2.69 -35.49 15.62
C GLY A 314 4.02 -34.74 15.66
N GLY A 315 4.29 -33.86 14.69
CA GLY A 315 5.42 -32.91 14.73
C GLY A 315 6.85 -33.45 14.51
N GLY A 316 7.07 -34.73 14.23
CA GLY A 316 8.40 -35.34 14.40
C GLY A 316 9.36 -35.46 13.21
N SER A 317 8.94 -35.31 11.94
CA SER A 317 9.82 -35.61 10.79
C SER A 317 10.00 -34.43 9.83
N GLN A 318 11.24 -33.95 9.73
CA GLN A 318 11.67 -32.89 8.81
C GLN A 318 11.41 -33.27 7.33
N LEU A 319 11.54 -34.57 7.00
CA LEU A 319 11.19 -35.12 5.68
C LEU A 319 9.70 -35.00 5.38
N ALA A 320 8.85 -35.18 6.39
CA ALA A 320 7.41 -35.04 6.24
C ALA A 320 7.01 -33.56 5.98
N VAL A 321 7.72 -32.61 6.59
CA VAL A 321 7.55 -31.17 6.33
C VAL A 321 8.01 -30.79 4.92
N VAL A 322 9.15 -31.30 4.46
CA VAL A 322 9.65 -31.04 3.10
C VAL A 322 8.74 -31.67 2.04
N ALA A 323 8.34 -32.93 2.21
CA ALA A 323 7.44 -33.63 1.30
C ALA A 323 6.05 -32.98 1.22
N SER A 324 5.50 -32.53 2.35
CA SER A 324 4.23 -31.79 2.38
C SER A 324 4.36 -30.43 1.69
N THR A 325 5.46 -29.71 1.90
CA THR A 325 5.72 -28.42 1.22
C THR A 325 5.78 -28.59 -0.31
N LEU A 326 6.45 -29.63 -0.80
CA LEU A 326 6.52 -29.96 -2.23
C LEU A 326 5.14 -30.36 -2.80
N LEU A 327 4.37 -31.15 -2.05
CA LEU A 327 3.04 -31.59 -2.46
C LEU A 327 2.04 -30.42 -2.51
N ILE A 328 2.12 -29.48 -1.55
CA ILE A 328 1.39 -28.20 -1.54
C ILE A 328 1.71 -27.40 -2.80
N ALA A 329 3.00 -27.22 -3.10
CA ALA A 329 3.45 -26.45 -4.25
C ALA A 329 2.93 -27.05 -5.58
N ALA A 330 2.92 -28.38 -5.69
CA ALA A 330 2.42 -29.10 -6.86
C ALA A 330 0.90 -28.95 -7.07
N LEU A 331 0.10 -29.10 -6.00
CA LEU A 331 -1.36 -28.94 -6.03
C LEU A 331 -1.82 -27.49 -6.22
N PHE A 332 -0.95 -26.52 -5.90
CA PHE A 332 -1.28 -25.11 -6.00
C PHE A 332 -1.32 -24.58 -7.44
N SER A 333 -0.42 -25.04 -8.32
CA SER A 333 -0.40 -24.66 -9.74
C SER A 333 -1.75 -24.86 -10.46
N PRO A 334 -2.41 -26.04 -10.37
CA PRO A 334 -3.73 -26.25 -10.97
C PRO A 334 -4.84 -25.46 -10.28
N LEU A 335 -4.79 -25.29 -8.95
CA LEU A 335 -5.80 -24.52 -8.20
C LEU A 335 -5.77 -23.04 -8.59
N ARG A 336 -4.58 -22.44 -8.69
CA ARG A 336 -4.37 -21.06 -9.14
C ARG A 336 -4.99 -20.82 -10.52
N ARG A 337 -4.76 -21.74 -11.47
CA ARG A 337 -5.31 -21.64 -12.83
C ARG A 337 -6.84 -21.69 -12.83
N ARG A 338 -7.45 -22.56 -12.01
CA ARG A 338 -8.92 -22.63 -11.89
C ARG A 338 -9.52 -21.34 -11.34
N ILE A 339 -8.91 -20.78 -10.30
CA ILE A 339 -9.37 -19.53 -9.69
C ILE A 339 -9.26 -18.37 -10.69
N GLN A 340 -8.14 -18.26 -11.42
CA GLN A 340 -7.99 -17.25 -12.48
C GLN A 340 -9.07 -17.39 -13.55
N ASN A 341 -9.32 -18.60 -14.04
CA ASN A 341 -10.33 -18.84 -15.08
C ASN A 341 -11.76 -18.50 -14.63
N VAL A 342 -12.11 -18.81 -13.37
CA VAL A 342 -13.44 -18.47 -12.80
C VAL A 342 -13.59 -16.96 -12.68
N ILE A 343 -12.53 -16.26 -12.26
CA ILE A 343 -12.54 -14.81 -12.10
C ILE A 343 -12.61 -14.13 -13.47
N ASP A 344 -11.80 -14.55 -14.44
CA ASP A 344 -11.84 -14.01 -15.80
C ASP A 344 -13.22 -14.18 -16.44
N ARG A 345 -13.87 -15.32 -16.22
CA ARG A 345 -15.22 -15.59 -16.71
C ARG A 345 -16.28 -14.70 -16.03
N ARG A 346 -16.12 -14.40 -14.74
CA ARG A 346 -17.10 -13.64 -13.95
C ARG A 346 -16.93 -12.12 -14.09
N PHE A 347 -15.70 -11.63 -14.29
CA PHE A 347 -15.37 -10.20 -14.38
C PHE A 347 -15.20 -9.68 -15.81
N TYR A 348 -14.62 -10.47 -16.72
CA TYR A 348 -14.44 -10.09 -18.13
C TYR A 348 -15.50 -10.69 -19.06
N ARG A 349 -16.71 -10.94 -18.54
CA ARG A 349 -17.82 -11.55 -19.28
C ARG A 349 -18.00 -10.94 -20.67
N ARG A 350 -17.96 -9.60 -20.80
CA ARG A 350 -18.06 -8.90 -22.10
C ARG A 350 -16.93 -9.20 -23.09
N LYS A 351 -15.69 -9.38 -22.62
CA LYS A 351 -14.52 -9.62 -23.49
C LYS A 351 -14.36 -11.12 -23.84
N TYR A 352 -14.71 -12.00 -22.90
CA TYR A 352 -14.71 -13.45 -23.11
C TYR A 352 -15.85 -13.88 -24.03
N ASP A 353 -17.05 -13.31 -23.85
CA ASP A 353 -18.17 -13.54 -24.75
C ASP A 353 -17.82 -13.00 -26.16
N ALA A 354 -17.26 -11.80 -26.30
CA ALA A 354 -16.82 -11.28 -27.60
C ALA A 354 -15.82 -12.19 -28.35
N ALA A 355 -14.82 -12.73 -27.65
CA ALA A 355 -13.84 -13.64 -28.25
C ALA A 355 -14.47 -15.00 -28.65
N LYS A 356 -15.40 -15.50 -27.84
CA LYS A 356 -16.14 -16.74 -28.13
C LYS A 356 -17.10 -16.55 -29.31
N THR A 357 -17.80 -15.43 -29.38
CA THR A 357 -18.69 -15.08 -30.49
C THR A 357 -17.89 -14.90 -31.79
N LEU A 358 -16.73 -14.24 -31.74
CA LEU A 358 -15.86 -14.07 -32.90
C LEU A 358 -15.25 -15.38 -33.39
N SER A 359 -14.86 -16.28 -32.47
CA SER A 359 -14.34 -17.61 -32.81
C SER A 359 -15.44 -18.49 -33.42
N ALA A 360 -16.65 -18.48 -32.86
CA ALA A 360 -17.80 -19.19 -33.41
C ALA A 360 -18.19 -18.65 -34.80
N PHE A 361 -18.16 -17.32 -34.98
CA PHE A 361 -18.39 -16.69 -36.28
C PHE A 361 -17.30 -17.06 -37.29
N SER A 362 -16.01 -17.03 -36.91
CA SER A 362 -14.90 -17.42 -37.79
C SER A 362 -14.94 -18.89 -38.18
N ALA A 363 -15.48 -19.76 -37.33
CA ALA A 363 -15.70 -21.17 -37.67
C ALA A 363 -16.83 -21.32 -38.69
N ARG A 364 -17.97 -20.66 -38.48
CA ARG A 364 -19.11 -20.67 -39.43
C ARG A 364 -18.77 -20.06 -40.79
N LEU A 365 -17.99 -18.98 -40.80
CA LEU A 365 -17.48 -18.32 -42.02
C LEU A 365 -16.69 -19.24 -42.95
N ARG A 366 -16.11 -20.34 -42.44
CA ARG A 366 -15.38 -21.31 -43.26
C ARG A 366 -16.28 -22.34 -43.92
N ASP A 367 -17.46 -22.58 -43.36
CA ASP A 367 -18.36 -23.66 -43.78
C ASP A 367 -19.62 -23.13 -44.49
N GLU A 368 -19.96 -21.84 -44.34
CA GLU A 368 -21.17 -21.24 -44.89
C GLU A 368 -20.92 -20.62 -46.28
N THR A 369 -21.55 -21.17 -47.32
CA THR A 369 -21.42 -20.72 -48.72
C THR A 369 -22.52 -19.74 -49.16
N ASP A 370 -23.50 -19.44 -48.30
CA ASP A 370 -24.60 -18.53 -48.58
C ASP A 370 -24.31 -17.09 -48.11
N LEU A 371 -24.21 -16.17 -49.06
CA LEU A 371 -23.82 -14.78 -48.84
C LEU A 371 -24.88 -13.97 -48.06
N GLU A 372 -26.17 -14.33 -48.16
CA GLU A 372 -27.23 -13.66 -47.40
C GLU A 372 -27.23 -14.05 -45.92
N GLN A 373 -27.03 -15.33 -45.63
CA GLN A 373 -26.89 -15.81 -44.26
C GLN A 373 -25.66 -15.21 -43.58
N LEU A 374 -24.55 -15.11 -44.33
CA LEU A 374 -23.30 -14.58 -43.81
C LEU A 374 -23.39 -13.10 -43.43
N ASN A 375 -24.12 -12.30 -44.23
CA ASN A 375 -24.42 -10.90 -43.91
C ASN A 375 -25.23 -10.79 -42.61
N THR A 376 -26.24 -11.63 -42.46
CA THR A 376 -27.16 -11.62 -41.32
C THR A 376 -26.43 -12.02 -40.03
N ASP A 377 -25.61 -13.07 -40.10
CA ASP A 377 -24.79 -13.51 -38.96
C ASP A 377 -23.75 -12.44 -38.58
N LEU A 378 -23.07 -11.82 -39.55
CA LEU A 378 -22.09 -10.76 -39.29
C LEU A 378 -22.74 -9.55 -38.58
N LEU A 379 -23.89 -9.09 -39.06
CA LEU A 379 -24.65 -8.00 -38.43
C LEU A 379 -25.11 -8.37 -37.02
N SER A 380 -25.57 -9.62 -36.81
CA SER A 380 -26.00 -10.10 -35.49
C SER A 380 -24.86 -10.10 -34.47
N VAL A 381 -23.67 -10.55 -34.90
CA VAL A 381 -22.47 -10.63 -34.05
C VAL A 381 -21.97 -9.24 -33.69
N VAL A 382 -21.94 -8.32 -34.66
CA VAL A 382 -21.56 -6.92 -34.42
C VAL A 382 -22.55 -6.24 -33.48
N SER A 383 -23.85 -6.46 -33.66
CA SER A 383 -24.90 -5.91 -32.80
C SER A 383 -24.80 -6.44 -31.36
N ALA A 384 -24.65 -7.77 -31.21
CA ALA A 384 -24.52 -8.42 -29.91
C ALA A 384 -23.22 -8.04 -29.17
N THR A 385 -22.13 -7.83 -29.91
CA THR A 385 -20.80 -7.57 -29.33
C THR A 385 -20.56 -6.10 -29.02
N MET A 386 -20.96 -5.21 -29.91
CA MET A 386 -20.61 -3.78 -29.84
C MET A 386 -21.77 -2.89 -29.36
N GLN A 387 -23.01 -3.41 -29.33
CA GLN A 387 -24.24 -2.66 -29.04
C GLN A 387 -24.28 -1.25 -29.67
N PRO A 388 -23.98 -1.12 -30.98
CA PRO A 388 -23.92 0.17 -31.63
C PRO A 388 -25.33 0.74 -31.81
N ALA A 389 -25.44 2.07 -31.88
CA ALA A 389 -26.71 2.72 -32.17
C ALA A 389 -27.23 2.39 -33.58
N HIS A 390 -26.35 2.24 -34.58
CA HIS A 390 -26.66 1.89 -35.97
C HIS A 390 -25.56 0.99 -36.57
N VAL A 391 -25.92 0.07 -37.47
CA VAL A 391 -24.99 -0.76 -38.28
C VAL A 391 -25.46 -0.77 -39.73
N SER A 392 -24.54 -0.61 -40.68
CA SER A 392 -24.81 -0.81 -42.10
C SER A 392 -23.69 -1.63 -42.74
N LEU A 393 -24.05 -2.53 -43.66
CA LEU A 393 -23.12 -3.38 -44.42
C LEU A 393 -23.27 -3.06 -45.90
N TRP A 394 -22.17 -2.66 -46.54
CA TRP A 394 -22.15 -2.28 -47.96
C TRP A 394 -21.41 -3.36 -48.74
N LEU A 395 -22.11 -4.05 -49.64
CA LEU A 395 -21.52 -5.03 -50.53
C LEU A 395 -21.25 -4.40 -51.89
N LYS A 396 -20.10 -4.74 -52.48
CA LYS A 396 -19.81 -4.37 -53.86
C LYS A 396 -20.75 -5.16 -54.79
N PRO A 397 -21.51 -4.52 -55.69
CA PRO A 397 -22.32 -5.23 -56.68
C PRO A 397 -21.42 -6.16 -57.49
N ALA A 398 -21.80 -7.43 -57.61
CA ALA A 398 -21.13 -8.34 -58.53
C ALA A 398 -21.35 -7.81 -59.96
N ASP A 399 -20.26 -7.54 -60.68
CA ASP A 399 -20.31 -7.12 -62.07
C ASP A 399 -21.14 -8.14 -62.86
N ARG A 400 -22.34 -7.72 -63.26
CA ARG A 400 -23.24 -8.49 -64.10
C ARG A 400 -22.51 -8.70 -65.42
N LYS A 401 -21.94 -9.88 -65.62
CA LYS A 401 -21.46 -10.30 -66.94
C LYS A 401 -22.62 -10.17 -67.91
N VAL A 402 -22.43 -9.31 -68.90
CA VAL A 402 -23.28 -9.15 -70.08
C VAL A 402 -23.49 -10.52 -70.71
N GLN A 403 -24.72 -11.03 -70.68
CA GLN A 403 -25.16 -12.12 -71.55
C GLN A 403 -25.35 -11.53 -72.96
N ARG A 404 -24.63 -12.09 -73.93
CA ARG A 404 -25.05 -12.17 -75.33
C ARG A 404 -25.51 -13.59 -75.58
#